data_AF-A0A260ZQJ3-F1
#
_entry.id   AF-A0A260ZQJ3-F1
#
_cell.length_a   1.000
_cell.length_b   1.000
_cell.length_c   1.000
_cell.angle_alpha   90.00
_cell.angle_beta   90.00
_cell.angle_gamma   90.00
#
_symmetry.space_group_name_H-M   'P 1'
#
loop_
_entity.id
_entity.type
_entity.pdbx_description
1 polymer ?
#
loop_
_entity_poly.entity_id
_entity_poly.type
_entity_poly.pdbx_seq_one_letter_code
_entity_poly.pdbx_strand_id
1 'polypeptide(L)'
;MLEIEFYKTIHLIQYIDELFEMAEEKMLAIISVSDKTGLIPLAEGLVSAGLTLVASGGTAKTIRDNGIDVHDVADITKFPEMLGGRVKTLHPAVHGGILARDSESDRKDLE
;
A
#
# COMPACT_ATOMS: atom_id res chain seq x y z
N MET A 1 -34.35 4.19 27.39
CA MET A 1 -33.06 4.49 28.06
C MET A 1 -31.98 3.50 27.64
N LEU A 2 -32.23 2.19 27.69
CA LEU A 2 -31.29 1.13 27.23
C LEU A 2 -30.94 1.19 25.72
N GLU A 3 -31.87 1.56 24.84
CA GLU A 3 -31.62 1.68 23.38
C GLU A 3 -30.60 2.78 23.02
N ILE A 4 -30.60 3.89 23.75
CA ILE A 4 -29.71 5.04 23.47
C ILE A 4 -28.28 4.71 23.89
N GLU A 5 -28.08 3.99 24.99
CA GLU A 5 -26.76 3.50 25.39
C GLU A 5 -26.22 2.47 24.39
N PHE A 6 -27.05 1.52 23.95
CA PHE A 6 -26.65 0.51 22.97
C PHE A 6 -26.19 1.14 21.64
N TYR A 7 -26.91 2.16 21.15
CA TYR A 7 -26.52 2.89 19.94
C TYR A 7 -25.22 3.68 20.13
N LYS A 8 -25.03 4.32 21.29
CA LYS A 8 -23.77 5.01 21.63
C LYS A 8 -22.57 4.05 21.69
N THR A 9 -22.77 2.85 22.22
CA THR A 9 -21.72 1.82 22.29
C THR A 9 -21.33 1.32 20.89
N ILE A 10 -22.30 1.10 19.99
CA ILE A 10 -22.03 0.68 18.61
C ILE A 10 -21.25 1.76 17.84
N HIS A 11 -21.67 3.03 17.94
CA HIS A 11 -20.96 4.15 17.30
C HIS A 11 -19.54 4.32 17.84
N LEU A 12 -19.33 4.11 19.15
CA LEU A 12 -18.00 4.17 19.74
C LEU A 12 -17.10 3.02 19.26
N ILE A 13 -17.65 1.81 19.10
CA ILE A 13 -16.92 0.65 18.57
C ILE A 13 -16.50 0.90 17.12
N GLN A 14 -17.41 1.34 16.24
CA GLN A 14 -17.05 1.68 14.86
C GLN A 14 -15.98 2.76 14.78
N TYR A 15 -16.07 3.80 15.62
CA TYR A 15 -15.07 4.85 15.67
C TYR A 15 -13.70 4.36 16.18
N ILE A 16 -13.70 3.41 17.13
CA ILE A 16 -12.46 2.78 17.61
C ILE A 16 -11.86 1.88 16.53
N ASP A 17 -12.67 1.12 15.79
CA ASP A 17 -12.21 0.29 14.68
C ASP A 17 -11.60 1.15 13.56
N GLU A 18 -12.27 2.25 13.18
CA GLU A 18 -11.74 3.23 12.22
C GLU A 18 -10.43 3.86 12.72
N LEU A 19 -10.35 4.24 13.99
CA LEU A 19 -9.11 4.76 14.60
C LEU A 19 -7.99 3.70 14.60
N PHE A 20 -8.33 2.43 14.80
CA PHE A 20 -7.36 1.34 14.80
C PHE A 20 -6.83 1.08 13.38
N GLU A 21 -7.71 1.08 12.37
CA GLU A 21 -7.31 0.98 10.96
C GLU A 21 -6.46 2.16 10.48
N MET A 22 -6.70 3.37 11.01
CA MET A 22 -5.89 4.56 10.73
C MET A 22 -4.53 4.55 11.44
N ALA A 23 -4.42 3.85 12.58
CA ALA A 23 -3.21 3.78 13.38
C ALA A 23 -2.26 2.64 12.96
N GLU A 24 -2.73 1.70 12.12
CA GLU A 24 -1.91 0.61 11.64
C GLU A 24 -0.99 1.09 10.50
N GLU A 25 0.33 0.98 10.70
CA GLU A 25 1.29 1.17 9.62
C GLU A 25 1.08 0.07 8.57
N LYS A 26 0.33 0.39 7.51
CA LYS A 26 0.11 -0.56 6.42
C LYS A 26 1.40 -0.79 5.65
N MET A 27 1.98 -1.98 5.82
CA MET A 27 3.14 -2.42 5.05
C MET A 27 2.81 -2.48 3.57
N LEU A 28 3.73 -1.98 2.74
CA LEU A 28 3.57 -1.90 1.30
C LEU A 28 4.23 -3.08 0.60
N ALA A 29 3.58 -3.60 -0.45
CA ALA A 29 4.18 -4.55 -1.38
C ALA A 29 4.37 -3.89 -2.76
N ILE A 30 5.61 -3.69 -3.18
CA ILE A 30 5.93 -3.14 -4.50
C ILE A 30 6.07 -4.28 -5.52
N ILE A 31 5.22 -4.28 -6.56
CA ILE A 31 5.21 -5.31 -7.61
C ILE A 31 5.53 -4.68 -8.98
N SER A 32 6.61 -5.13 -9.62
CA SER A 32 7.02 -4.66 -10.94
C SER A 32 7.62 -5.79 -11.77
N VAL A 33 6.75 -6.62 -12.33
CA VAL A 33 7.13 -7.79 -13.13
C VAL A 33 6.89 -7.54 -14.63
N SER A 34 7.71 -8.12 -15.51
CA SER A 34 7.44 -8.09 -16.96
C SER A 34 6.51 -9.22 -17.36
N ASP A 35 6.86 -10.46 -16.98
CA ASP A 35 6.00 -11.64 -17.08
C ASP A 35 4.89 -11.57 -16.02
N LYS A 36 3.66 -11.82 -16.44
CA LYS A 36 2.45 -11.74 -15.59
C LYS A 36 2.01 -13.11 -15.08
N THR A 37 2.73 -14.16 -15.43
CA THR A 37 2.48 -15.53 -14.95
C THR A 37 2.46 -15.55 -13.43
N GLY A 38 1.34 -15.98 -12.84
CA GLY A 38 1.16 -16.07 -11.38
C GLY A 38 0.96 -14.72 -10.67
N LEU A 39 0.84 -13.60 -11.38
CA LEU A 39 0.70 -12.28 -10.76
C LEU A 39 -0.56 -12.15 -9.89
N ILE A 40 -1.70 -12.63 -10.39
CA ILE A 40 -2.99 -12.46 -9.68
C ILE A 40 -3.02 -13.26 -8.37
N PRO A 41 -2.69 -14.56 -8.36
CA PRO A 41 -2.61 -15.30 -7.09
C PRO A 41 -1.62 -14.71 -6.08
N LEU A 42 -0.50 -14.15 -6.55
CA LEU A 42 0.46 -13.45 -5.68
C LEU A 42 -0.16 -12.19 -5.07
N ALA A 43 -0.82 -11.37 -5.88
CA ALA A 43 -1.46 -10.13 -5.44
C ALA A 43 -2.56 -10.41 -4.40
N GLU A 44 -3.42 -11.39 -4.65
CA GLU A 44 -4.47 -11.83 -3.70
C GLU A 44 -3.87 -12.30 -2.37
N GLY A 45 -2.78 -13.08 -2.43
CA GLY A 45 -2.09 -13.56 -1.24
C GLY A 45 -1.48 -12.43 -0.40
N LEU A 46 -0.90 -11.41 -1.05
CA LEU A 46 -0.34 -10.24 -0.37
C LEU A 46 -1.43 -9.38 0.28
N VAL A 47 -2.55 -9.15 -0.41
CA VAL A 47 -3.71 -8.43 0.15
C VAL A 47 -4.29 -9.21 1.34
N SER A 48 -4.42 -10.54 1.21
CA SER A 48 -4.90 -11.40 2.30
C SER A 48 -3.99 -11.39 3.53
N ALA A 49 -2.71 -11.07 3.35
CA ALA A 49 -1.75 -10.89 4.44
C ALA A 49 -1.73 -9.45 5.01
N GLY A 50 -2.64 -8.58 4.59
CA GLY A 50 -2.79 -7.21 5.09
C GLY A 50 -1.87 -6.19 4.43
N LEU A 51 -1.20 -6.53 3.32
CA LEU A 51 -0.33 -5.58 2.62
C LEU A 51 -1.09 -4.73 1.61
N THR A 52 -0.73 -3.45 1.55
CA THR A 52 -1.20 -2.54 0.52
C THR A 52 -0.35 -2.69 -0.74
N LEU A 53 -0.98 -2.93 -1.88
CA LEU A 53 -0.26 -3.12 -3.13
C LEU A 53 0.14 -1.78 -3.77
N VAL A 54 1.37 -1.74 -4.28
CA VAL A 54 1.89 -0.66 -5.10
C VAL A 54 2.51 -1.30 -6.35
N ALA A 55 2.15 -0.83 -7.55
CA ALA A 55 2.69 -1.39 -8.78
C ALA A 55 2.97 -0.34 -9.84
N SER A 56 3.72 -0.71 -10.87
CA SER A 56 4.07 0.18 -11.97
C SER A 56 3.40 -0.20 -13.29
N GLY A 57 2.89 0.79 -14.01
CA GLY A 57 2.46 0.68 -15.41
C GLY A 57 1.58 -0.54 -15.71
N GLY A 58 2.05 -1.42 -16.60
CA GLY A 58 1.32 -2.61 -17.01
C GLY A 58 1.02 -3.61 -15.89
N THR A 59 1.83 -3.62 -14.82
CA THR A 59 1.57 -4.47 -13.64
C THR A 59 0.38 -3.93 -12.84
N ALA A 60 0.38 -2.63 -12.54
CA ALA A 60 -0.75 -1.98 -11.87
C ALA A 60 -2.05 -2.14 -12.67
N LYS A 61 -1.97 -1.94 -13.99
CA LYS A 61 -3.11 -2.19 -14.89
C LYS A 61 -3.64 -3.62 -14.79
N THR A 62 -2.75 -4.62 -14.88
CA THR A 62 -3.18 -6.04 -14.84
C THR A 62 -3.86 -6.39 -13.51
N ILE A 63 -3.35 -5.88 -12.40
CA ILE A 63 -3.94 -6.09 -11.06
C ILE A 63 -5.32 -5.40 -10.97
N ARG A 64 -5.43 -4.12 -11.36
CA ARG A 64 -6.71 -3.38 -11.37
C ARG A 64 -7.76 -4.00 -12.28
N ASP A 65 -7.37 -4.48 -13.47
CA ASP A 65 -8.29 -5.11 -14.42
C ASP A 65 -8.91 -6.41 -13.85
N ASN A 66 -8.32 -7.00 -12.80
CA ASN A 66 -8.84 -8.15 -12.07
C ASN A 66 -9.56 -7.77 -10.76
N GLY A 67 -9.87 -6.49 -10.55
CA GLY A 67 -10.66 -6.02 -9.41
C GLY A 67 -9.89 -5.97 -8.08
N ILE A 68 -8.56 -6.01 -8.12
CA ILE A 68 -7.72 -5.89 -6.92
C ILE A 68 -7.24 -4.44 -6.79
N ASP A 69 -7.40 -3.87 -5.60
CA ASP A 69 -6.91 -2.53 -5.28
C ASP A 69 -5.38 -2.48 -5.30
N VAL A 70 -4.85 -1.48 -6.00
CA VAL A 70 -3.41 -1.25 -6.12
C VAL A 70 -3.15 0.22 -6.45
N HIS A 71 -2.15 0.80 -5.78
CA HIS A 71 -1.68 2.15 -6.04
C HIS A 71 -0.61 2.18 -7.13
N ASP A 72 -0.52 3.28 -7.87
CA ASP A 72 0.58 3.46 -8.81
C ASP A 72 1.84 3.92 -8.07
N VAL A 73 3.00 3.38 -8.43
CA VAL A 73 4.30 3.87 -7.89
C VAL A 73 4.46 5.38 -8.10
N ALA A 74 3.90 5.92 -9.18
CA ALA A 74 3.93 7.35 -9.48
C ALA A 74 3.20 8.22 -8.42
N ASP A 75 2.20 7.66 -7.73
CA ASP A 75 1.46 8.36 -6.67
C ASP A 75 2.36 8.60 -5.45
N ILE A 76 3.29 7.67 -5.20
CA ILE A 76 4.26 7.73 -4.11
C ILE A 76 5.42 8.67 -4.47
N THR A 77 5.98 8.53 -5.67
CA THR A 77 7.15 9.32 -6.06
C THR A 77 6.79 10.76 -6.40
N LYS A 78 5.54 11.03 -6.80
CA LYS A 78 5.07 12.31 -7.37
C LYS A 78 5.96 12.82 -8.50
N PHE A 79 6.73 11.91 -9.11
CA PHE A 79 7.72 12.22 -10.12
C PHE A 79 7.14 11.90 -11.49
N PRO A 80 7.21 12.84 -12.46
CA PRO A 80 6.64 12.62 -13.77
C PRO A 80 7.32 11.45 -14.50
N GLU A 81 6.58 10.75 -15.36
CA GLU A 81 7.19 9.71 -16.18
C GLU A 81 8.20 10.31 -17.15
N MET A 82 9.41 9.74 -17.18
CA MET A 82 10.51 10.18 -18.04
C MET A 82 11.17 8.99 -18.74
N LEU A 83 11.81 9.26 -19.88
CA LEU A 83 12.59 8.28 -20.65
C LEU A 83 11.83 6.99 -20.99
N GLY A 84 10.54 7.10 -21.32
CA GLY A 84 9.68 5.93 -21.60
C GLY A 84 9.54 4.98 -20.41
N GLY A 85 9.56 5.53 -19.19
CA GLY A 85 9.38 4.78 -17.96
C GLY A 85 10.66 4.12 -17.41
N ARG A 86 11.82 4.30 -18.05
CA ARG A 86 13.09 3.68 -17.62
C ARG A 86 13.54 4.03 -16.20
N VAL A 87 13.08 5.16 -15.66
CA VAL A 87 13.53 5.70 -14.36
C VAL A 87 12.38 5.85 -13.36
N LYS A 88 11.22 5.22 -13.62
CA LYS A 88 10.00 5.45 -12.81
C LYS A 88 10.11 5.04 -11.34
N THR A 89 10.98 4.07 -11.02
CA THR A 89 11.18 3.56 -9.65
C THR A 89 12.49 4.02 -9.01
N LEU A 90 13.36 4.74 -9.75
CA LEU A 90 14.66 5.21 -9.25
C LEU A 90 14.48 6.47 -8.40
N HIS A 91 13.78 6.34 -7.28
CA HIS A 91 13.39 7.44 -6.40
C HIS A 91 13.65 7.10 -4.93
N PRO A 92 14.08 8.06 -4.08
CA PRO A 92 14.30 7.82 -2.65
C PRO A 92 13.07 7.28 -1.91
N ALA A 93 11.86 7.75 -2.23
CA ALA A 93 10.63 7.21 -1.62
C ALA A 93 10.40 5.71 -1.89
N VAL A 94 10.98 5.17 -2.97
CA VAL A 94 10.92 3.72 -3.27
C VAL A 94 12.10 3.00 -2.61
N HIS A 95 13.32 3.47 -2.87
CA HIS A 95 14.52 2.77 -2.41
C HIS A 95 14.78 2.92 -0.90
N GLY A 96 14.36 4.03 -0.29
CA GLY A 96 14.42 4.22 1.16
C GLY A 96 13.59 3.18 1.90
N GLY A 97 12.35 2.94 1.47
CA GLY A 97 11.50 1.90 2.05
C GLY A 97 12.00 0.47 1.87
N ILE A 98 12.81 0.21 0.83
CA ILE A 98 13.41 -1.12 0.58
C ILE A 98 14.71 -1.31 1.36
N LEU A 99 15.53 -0.26 1.48
CA LEU A 99 16.89 -0.34 1.99
C LEU A 99 17.03 0.08 3.46
N ALA A 100 16.02 0.72 4.04
CA ALA A 100 16.03 1.07 5.45
C ALA A 100 16.17 -0.18 6.32
N ARG A 101 16.98 -0.06 7.36
CA ARG A 101 17.16 -1.07 8.38
C ARG A 101 16.23 -0.77 9.55
N ASP A 102 15.98 -1.79 10.37
CA ASP A 102 15.33 -1.61 11.66
C ASP A 102 16.30 -0.95 12.66
N SER A 103 16.51 0.36 12.50
CA SER A 103 17.34 1.18 13.36
C SER A 103 16.68 2.53 13.60
N GLU A 104 16.92 3.11 14.78
CA GLU A 104 16.37 4.41 15.15
C GLU A 104 16.76 5.52 14.16
N SER A 105 17.99 5.48 13.64
CA SER A 105 18.47 6.45 12.65
C SER A 105 17.69 6.36 11.35
N ASP A 106 17.57 5.17 10.77
CA ASP A 106 16.90 4.98 9.48
C ASP A 106 15.39 5.29 9.60
N ARG A 107 14.75 4.95 10.73
CA ARG A 107 13.34 5.30 10.98
C ARG A 107 13.11 6.81 10.99
N LYS A 108 14.01 7.56 11.64
CA LYS A 108 13.93 9.03 11.68
C LYS A 108 14.13 9.68 10.31
N ASP A 109 14.92 9.07 9.43
CA ASP A 109 15.11 9.55 8.05
C ASP A 109 13.90 9.25 7.15
N LEU A 110 13.02 8.31 7.54
CA LEU A 110 11.81 7.93 6.80
C LEU A 110 10.53 8.70 7.22
N GLU A 111 10.53 9.35 8.39
CA GLU A 111 9.44 10.21 8.90
C GLU A 111 9.34 11.55 8.14
#